data_AF-A0A2M7RX91-F1
#
_entry.id   AF-A0A2M7RX91-F1
#
_cell.length_a   1.000
_cell.length_b   1.000
_cell.length_c   1.000
_cell.angle_alpha   90.00
_cell.angle_beta   90.00
_cell.angle_gamma   90.00
#
_symmetry.space_group_name_H-M   'P 1'
#
loop_
_entity.id
_entity.type
_entity.pdbx_description
1 polymer ?
#
loop_
_entity_poly.entity_id
_entity_poly.type
_entity_poly.pdbx_seq_one_letter_code
_entity_poly.pdbx_strand_id
1 'polypeptide(L)'
;ALKYVDEVFLSIDRDATVCKSLAKVKPNIFANGGDRKSLNDVPEFGVCSKLGIKMVDGLGKKIRASSKLIAEAAAKKAKLCSK
;
A
#
# COMPACT_ATOMS: atom_id res chain seq x y z
N ALA A 1 -9.29 -14.19 5.84
CA ALA A 1 -8.06 -14.28 5.01
C ALA A 1 -8.34 -13.71 3.63
N LEU A 2 -7.34 -13.13 2.96
CA LEU A 2 -7.48 -12.65 1.57
C LEU A 2 -7.26 -13.83 0.61
N LYS A 3 -8.18 -14.01 -0.36
CA LYS A 3 -8.22 -15.22 -1.21
C LYS A 3 -6.94 -15.49 -2.01
N TYR A 4 -6.25 -14.43 -2.46
CA TYR A 4 -5.08 -14.51 -3.35
C TYR A 4 -3.77 -14.19 -2.62
N VAL A 5 -3.72 -14.36 -1.30
CA VAL A 5 -2.52 -14.09 -0.50
C VAL A 5 -2.05 -15.40 0.10
N ASP A 6 -0.89 -15.88 -0.35
CA ASP A 6 -0.27 -17.10 0.15
C ASP A 6 0.54 -16.85 1.42
N GLU A 7 1.29 -15.73 1.46
CA GLU A 7 2.19 -15.38 2.56
C GLU A 7 2.08 -13.90 2.95
N VAL A 8 2.39 -13.61 4.22
CA VAL A 8 2.46 -12.25 4.75
C VAL A 8 3.80 -12.06 5.43
N PHE A 9 4.48 -10.96 5.09
CA PHE A 9 5.75 -10.55 5.69
C PHE A 9 5.55 -9.28 6.50
N LEU A 10 5.91 -9.30 7.79
CA LEU A 10 5.85 -8.12 8.64
C LEU A 10 6.99 -7.17 8.26
N SER A 11 6.65 -5.92 7.94
CA SER A 11 7.64 -4.91 7.54
C SER A 11 8.71 -4.74 8.61
N ILE A 12 9.97 -4.71 8.16
CA ILE A 12 11.15 -4.42 8.99
C ILE A 12 11.64 -2.98 8.83
N ASP A 13 10.96 -2.20 7.99
CA ASP A 13 11.25 -0.79 7.76
C ASP A 13 10.84 0.04 8.98
N ARG A 14 11.66 1.05 9.32
CA ARG A 14 11.40 2.00 10.43
C ARG A 14 10.86 3.34 9.93
N ASP A 15 10.68 3.47 8.63
CA ASP A 15 10.13 4.61 7.94
C ASP A 15 8.86 4.18 7.17
N ALA A 16 8.29 5.09 6.37
CA ALA A 16 7.08 4.82 5.60
C ALA A 16 7.34 4.10 4.25
N THR A 17 8.57 3.64 4.00
CA THR A 17 8.95 2.89 2.80
C THR A 17 8.93 1.39 3.07
N VAL A 18 9.13 0.59 2.03
CA VAL A 18 9.31 -0.87 2.15
C VAL A 18 10.65 -1.34 1.60
N CYS A 19 11.64 -0.45 1.53
CA CYS A 19 12.91 -0.71 0.87
C CYS A 19 13.71 -1.86 1.51
N LYS A 20 13.81 -1.90 2.84
CA LYS A 20 14.53 -2.96 3.56
C LYS A 20 13.78 -4.29 3.48
N SER A 21 12.46 -4.24 3.58
CA SER A 21 11.62 -5.42 3.41
C SER A 21 11.75 -6.01 2.00
N LEU A 22 11.72 -5.18 0.94
CA LEU A 22 11.95 -5.63 -0.43
C LEU A 22 13.35 -6.22 -0.63
N ALA A 23 14.38 -5.62 -0.01
CA ALA A 23 15.73 -6.16 -0.06
C ALA A 23 15.86 -7.53 0.65
N LYS A 24 15.02 -7.79 1.65
CA LYS A 24 14.99 -9.05 2.40
C LYS A 24 14.20 -10.14 1.67
N VAL A 25 13.02 -9.80 1.15
CA VAL A 25 12.10 -10.74 0.48
C VAL A 25 12.52 -11.03 -0.95
N LYS A 26 13.05 -10.03 -1.68
CA LYS A 26 13.52 -10.12 -3.07
C LYS A 26 12.51 -10.80 -4.02
N PRO A 27 11.27 -10.28 -4.12
CA PRO A 27 10.30 -10.84 -5.07
C PRO A 27 10.73 -10.62 -6.52
N ASN A 28 10.22 -11.42 -7.46
CA ASN A 28 10.44 -11.16 -8.89
C ASN A 28 9.70 -9.90 -9.37
N ILE A 29 8.53 -9.62 -8.78
CA ILE A 29 7.68 -8.49 -9.14
C ILE A 29 7.26 -7.76 -7.86
N PHE A 30 7.42 -6.43 -7.85
CA PHE A 30 6.80 -5.55 -6.87
C PHE A 30 5.61 -4.83 -7.51
N ALA A 31 4.40 -5.22 -7.08
CA ALA A 31 3.13 -4.71 -7.58
C ALA A 31 2.53 -3.70 -6.59
N ASN A 32 2.30 -2.46 -7.03
CA ASN A 32 1.73 -1.40 -6.17
C ASN A 32 0.57 -0.66 -6.87
N GLY A 33 -0.27 -0.01 -6.05
CA GLY A 33 -1.53 0.58 -6.50
C GLY A 33 -1.44 1.96 -7.16
N GLY A 34 -0.28 2.60 -7.19
CA GLY A 34 -0.07 3.84 -7.93
C GLY A 34 -0.83 5.06 -7.42
N ASP A 35 -1.03 5.20 -6.10
CA ASP A 35 -1.58 6.43 -5.51
C ASP A 35 -0.58 7.62 -5.60
N ARG A 36 0.67 7.39 -6.08
CA ARG A 36 1.71 8.42 -6.27
C ARG A 36 1.80 8.84 -7.75
N LYS A 37 2.08 10.12 -7.99
CA LYS A 37 1.98 10.75 -9.32
C LYS A 37 3.17 10.48 -10.25
N SER A 38 4.33 10.06 -9.71
CA SER A 38 5.52 9.81 -10.53
C SER A 38 6.34 8.62 -10.00
N LEU A 39 6.98 7.88 -10.91
CA LEU A 39 7.90 6.79 -10.57
C LEU A 39 9.17 7.27 -9.86
N ASN A 40 9.57 8.54 -10.08
CA ASN A 40 10.69 9.17 -9.40
C ASN A 40 10.39 9.48 -7.93
N ASP A 41 9.10 9.52 -7.53
CA ASP A 41 8.67 9.70 -6.14
C ASP A 41 8.46 8.35 -5.40
N VAL A 42 8.83 7.23 -6.04
CA VAL A 42 8.75 5.90 -5.43
C VAL A 42 10.10 5.53 -4.83
N PRO A 43 10.26 5.59 -3.50
CA PRO A 43 11.55 5.34 -2.84
C PRO A 43 12.07 3.91 -3.10
N GLU A 44 11.17 2.97 -3.40
CA GLU A 44 11.50 1.58 -3.71
C GLU A 44 12.15 1.40 -5.09
N PHE A 45 12.07 2.39 -5.99
CA PHE A 45 12.60 2.25 -7.37
C PHE A 45 14.09 1.89 -7.37
N GLY A 46 14.87 2.55 -6.50
CA GLY A 46 16.31 2.32 -6.40
C GLY A 46 16.67 0.92 -5.94
N VAL A 47 15.93 0.35 -4.98
CA VAL A 47 16.19 -1.02 -4.49
C VAL A 47 15.72 -2.05 -5.52
N CYS A 48 14.58 -1.82 -6.17
CA CYS A 48 14.06 -2.72 -7.20
C CYS A 48 15.01 -2.81 -8.40
N SER A 49 15.50 -1.66 -8.88
CA SER A 49 16.47 -1.61 -9.99
C SER A 49 17.77 -2.35 -9.64
N LYS A 50 18.33 -2.12 -8.44
CA LYS A 50 19.56 -2.78 -7.98
C LYS A 50 19.43 -4.29 -7.83
N LEU A 51 18.23 -4.78 -7.49
CA LEU A 51 17.98 -6.20 -7.21
C LEU A 51 17.32 -6.95 -8.38
N GLY A 52 17.08 -6.28 -9.51
CA GLY A 52 16.39 -6.88 -10.66
C GLY A 52 14.91 -7.19 -10.40
N ILE A 53 14.28 -6.49 -9.45
CA ILE A 53 12.86 -6.63 -9.13
C ILE A 53 12.06 -5.81 -10.15
N LYS A 54 11.15 -6.46 -10.88
CA LYS A 54 10.27 -5.75 -11.81
C LYS A 54 9.21 -4.97 -11.05
N MET A 55 9.22 -3.64 -11.17
CA MET A 55 8.19 -2.79 -10.59
C MET A 55 6.99 -2.70 -11.55
N VAL A 56 5.77 -2.89 -11.03
CA VAL A 56 4.51 -2.70 -11.74
C VAL A 56 3.62 -1.81 -10.89
N ASP A 57 3.26 -0.65 -11.40
CA ASP A 57 2.48 0.35 -10.67
C ASP A 57 1.11 0.60 -11.32
N GLY A 58 0.23 1.33 -10.63
CA GLY A 58 -1.11 1.66 -11.12
C GLY A 58 -2.07 0.47 -11.12
N LEU A 59 -1.81 -0.53 -10.28
CA LEU A 59 -2.63 -1.73 -10.20
C LEU A 59 -3.83 -1.55 -9.25
N GLY A 60 -5.01 -1.86 -9.76
CA GLY A 60 -6.25 -1.77 -8.99
C GLY A 60 -6.85 -0.37 -9.02
N LYS A 61 -8.18 -0.32 -8.99
CA LYS A 61 -8.93 0.94 -8.91
C LYS A 61 -9.22 1.26 -7.46
N LYS A 62 -9.06 2.53 -7.06
CA LYS A 62 -9.51 3.01 -5.76
C LYS A 62 -11.04 3.07 -5.71
N ILE A 63 -11.66 1.92 -5.41
CA ILE A 63 -13.12 1.77 -5.36
C ILE A 63 -13.72 2.27 -4.03
N ARG A 64 -12.92 2.36 -2.96
CA ARG A 64 -13.36 2.76 -1.63
C ARG A 64 -12.19 3.26 -0.80
N ALA A 65 -12.39 4.35 -0.05
CA ALA A 65 -11.40 4.87 0.90
C ALA A 65 -11.87 4.61 2.34
N SER A 66 -10.97 4.13 3.20
CA SER A 66 -11.25 3.91 4.63
C SER A 66 -11.60 5.20 5.36
N SER A 67 -10.96 6.32 4.99
CA SER A 67 -11.28 7.65 5.52
C SER A 67 -12.75 8.03 5.31
N LYS A 68 -13.31 7.72 4.14
CA LYS A 68 -14.72 7.96 3.83
C LYS A 68 -15.64 7.14 4.75
N LEU A 69 -15.30 5.86 4.99
CA LEU A 69 -16.06 5.00 5.89
C LEU A 69 -16.06 5.51 7.33
N ILE A 70 -14.89 5.96 7.83
CA ILE A 70 -14.78 6.53 9.18
C ILE A 70 -15.57 7.84 9.29
N ALA A 71 -15.51 8.70 8.27
CA ALA A 71 -16.27 9.96 8.23
C ALA A 71 -17.78 9.69 8.25
N GLU A 72 -18.27 8.72 7.47
CA GLU A 72 -19.67 8.31 7.46
C GLU A 72 -20.11 7.74 8.82
N ALA A 73 -19.27 6.93 9.46
CA ALA A 73 -19.54 6.39 10.79
C ALA A 73 -19.62 7.50 11.85
N ALA A 74 -18.69 8.46 11.82
CA ALA A 74 -18.67 9.61 12.72
C ALA A 74 -19.93 10.48 12.54
N ALA A 75 -20.32 10.76 11.29
CA ALA A 75 -21.52 11.54 10.98
C ALA A 75 -22.82 10.84 11.44
N LYS A 76 -22.91 9.51 11.29
CA LYS A 76 -24.05 8.73 11.81
C LYS A 76 -24.12 8.79 13.34
N LYS A 77 -22.98 8.66 14.02
CA LYS A 77 -22.91 8.77 15.49
C LYS A 77 -23.37 10.14 15.97
N ALA A 78 -22.91 11.21 15.32
CA ALA A 78 -23.32 12.58 15.66
C ALA A 78 -24.83 12.79 15.53
N LYS A 79 -25.45 12.29 14.44
CA LYS A 79 -26.91 12.33 14.24
C LYS A 79 -27.71 11.51 15.24
N LEU A 80 -27.12 10.44 15.78
CA LEU A 80 -27.78 9.60 16.79
C LEU A 80 -27.75 10.27 18.17
N CYS A 81 -26.65 10.93 18.53
CA CYS A 81 -26.49 11.65 19.80
C CYS A 81 -27.21 13.01 19.85
N SER A 82 -27.71 13.50 18.72
CA SER A 82 -28.50 14.76 18.63
C SER A 82 -30.00 14.53 18.50
N LYS A 83 -30.44 13.26 18.62
CA LYS A 83 -31.84 12.85 18.82
C LYS A 83 -32.04 12.48 20.29
#